data_AF-A0A8B6FLL1-F1
#
_entry.id   AF-A0A8B6FLL1-F1
#
_cell.length_a   1.000
_cell.length_b   1.000
_cell.length_c   1.000
_cell.angle_alpha   90.00
_cell.angle_beta   90.00
_cell.angle_gamma   90.00
#
_symmetry.space_group_name_H-M   'P 1'
#
loop_
_entity.id
_entity.type
_entity.pdbx_description
1 polymer ?
#
loop_
_entity_poly.entity_id
_entity_poly.type
_entity_poly.pdbx_seq_one_letter_code
_entity_poly.pdbx_strand_id
1 'polypeptide(L)'
;MATQDNLRCARCYMAIADVFSRIMQDLISMHGKTPHEVYELVMNDPTFFKPLNRTELNMVNALRKGTFENLDLSIIYKIFKHFKAVKFVPKPTNGWGKYPSENETNIGDDVERMRIARNRFCHKTRAITDEGEFDDFFTDFTNMCVRLDKQLNKNPIYGHQQAMETLKTTPLSTDQAERYLEARQKVEDLQGRSSNGDVRSG
;
A
#
# COMPACT_ATOMS: atom_id res chain seq x y z
N MET A 1 6.26 15.41 -21.89
CA MET A 1 5.34 14.39 -22.43
C MET A 1 5.78 13.04 -21.87
N ALA A 2 4.89 12.37 -21.12
CA ALA A 2 5.19 11.09 -20.49
C ALA A 2 5.49 9.99 -21.53
N THR A 3 6.52 9.18 -21.30
CA THR A 3 6.83 7.99 -22.13
C THR A 3 5.93 6.81 -21.76
N GLN A 4 5.88 5.77 -22.59
CA GLN A 4 5.16 4.54 -22.24
C GLN A 4 5.65 3.92 -20.92
N ASP A 5 6.95 3.98 -20.64
CA ASP A 5 7.51 3.48 -19.38
C ASP A 5 7.09 4.34 -18.18
N ASN A 6 6.92 5.65 -18.37
CA ASN A 6 6.32 6.51 -17.34
C ASN A 6 4.86 6.13 -17.08
N LEU A 7 4.09 5.85 -18.13
CA LEU A 7 2.69 5.45 -18.03
C LEU A 7 2.52 4.07 -17.34
N ARG A 8 3.41 3.11 -17.63
CA ARG A 8 3.47 1.82 -16.94
C ARG A 8 3.80 1.99 -15.46
N CYS A 9 4.80 2.82 -15.15
CA CYS A 9 5.18 3.13 -13.77
C CYS A 9 4.01 3.76 -12.99
N ALA A 10 3.33 4.75 -13.58
CA ALA A 10 2.16 5.39 -12.97
C ALA A 10 1.05 4.39 -12.62
N ARG A 11 0.78 3.42 -13.49
CA ARG A 11 -0.19 2.35 -13.22
C ARG A 11 0.21 1.46 -12.04
N CYS A 12 1.47 1.03 -11.95
CA CYS A 12 1.93 0.27 -10.78
C CYS A 12 1.72 1.05 -9.47
N TYR A 13 1.96 2.37 -9.51
CA TYR A 13 1.70 3.24 -8.37
C TYR A 13 0.23 3.35 -8.00
N MET A 14 -0.64 3.55 -8.99
CA MET A 14 -2.10 3.59 -8.77
C MET A 14 -2.59 2.27 -8.17
N ALA A 15 -2.05 1.12 -8.60
CA ALA A 15 -2.39 -0.17 -8.02
C ALA A 15 -2.04 -0.21 -6.53
N ILE A 16 -0.84 0.27 -6.17
CA ILE A 16 -0.38 0.32 -4.77
C ILE A 16 -1.20 1.32 -3.94
N ALA A 17 -1.45 2.51 -4.47
CA ALA A 17 -2.16 3.56 -3.74
C ALA A 17 -3.65 3.24 -3.56
N ASP A 18 -4.29 2.69 -4.58
CA ASP A 18 -5.75 2.53 -4.60
C ASP A 18 -6.18 1.09 -4.34
N VAL A 19 -5.63 0.12 -5.07
CA VAL A 19 -6.06 -1.28 -4.95
C VAL A 19 -5.53 -1.89 -3.66
N PHE A 20 -4.22 -1.80 -3.40
CA PHE A 20 -3.64 -2.42 -2.21
C PHE A 20 -4.13 -1.76 -0.92
N SER A 21 -4.29 -0.43 -0.90
CA SER A 21 -4.87 0.25 0.26
C SER A 21 -6.30 -0.25 0.54
N ARG A 22 -7.15 -0.38 -0.48
CA ARG A 22 -8.50 -0.95 -0.31
C ARG A 22 -8.49 -2.38 0.22
N ILE A 23 -7.63 -3.25 -0.32
CA ILE A 23 -7.44 -4.61 0.19
C ILE A 23 -7.09 -4.59 1.68
N MET A 24 -6.12 -3.77 2.08
CA MET A 24 -5.67 -3.67 3.46
C MET A 24 -6.80 -3.16 4.40
N GLN A 25 -7.63 -2.23 3.92
CA GLN A 25 -8.78 -1.72 4.68
C GLN A 25 -9.91 -2.75 4.79
N ASP A 26 -10.14 -3.53 3.73
CA ASP A 26 -11.09 -4.63 3.73
C ASP A 26 -10.67 -5.75 4.69
N LEU A 27 -9.36 -6.04 4.76
CA LEU A 27 -8.81 -6.98 5.74
C LEU A 27 -9.02 -6.52 7.18
N ILE A 28 -8.92 -5.22 7.48
CA ILE A 28 -9.31 -4.69 8.80
C ILE A 28 -10.82 -4.92 9.04
N SER A 29 -11.62 -4.53 8.06
CA SER A 29 -13.09 -4.54 8.14
C SER A 29 -13.66 -5.96 8.28
N MET A 30 -12.97 -6.98 7.74
CA MET A 30 -13.33 -8.40 7.91
C MET A 30 -13.45 -8.81 9.39
N HIS A 31 -12.70 -8.16 10.29
CA HIS A 31 -12.76 -8.43 11.74
C HIS A 31 -13.82 -7.62 12.47
N GLY A 32 -14.71 -6.93 11.75
CA GLY A 32 -15.77 -6.11 12.32
C GLY A 32 -15.27 -4.85 13.03
N LYS A 33 -14.00 -4.47 12.83
CA LYS A 33 -13.41 -3.28 13.46
C LYS A 33 -13.74 -2.04 12.66
N THR A 34 -14.44 -1.12 13.31
CA THR A 34 -14.72 0.22 12.78
C THR A 34 -13.45 1.09 12.78
N PRO A 35 -13.39 2.15 11.95
CA PRO A 35 -12.29 3.12 12.00
C PRO A 35 -12.06 3.69 13.41
N HIS A 36 -13.13 3.96 14.16
CA HIS A 36 -13.03 4.48 15.51
C HIS A 36 -12.38 3.46 16.48
N GLU A 37 -12.75 2.18 16.41
CA GLU A 37 -12.11 1.15 17.24
C GLU A 37 -10.63 0.96 16.89
N VAL A 38 -10.25 1.08 15.61
CA VAL A 38 -8.84 1.04 15.21
C VAL A 38 -8.09 2.26 15.73
N TYR A 39 -8.72 3.44 15.71
CA TYR A 39 -8.17 4.64 16.34
C TYR A 39 -7.91 4.42 17.83
N GLU A 40 -8.91 3.92 18.57
CA GLU A 40 -8.75 3.67 20.00
C GLU A 40 -7.67 2.62 20.28
N LEU A 41 -7.64 1.53 19.52
CA LEU A 41 -6.60 0.50 19.62
C LEU A 41 -5.20 1.11 19.47
N VAL A 42 -5.01 1.97 18.46
CA VAL A 42 -3.74 2.65 18.18
C VAL A 42 -3.36 3.63 19.28
N MET A 43 -4.30 4.47 19.71
CA MET A 43 -4.01 5.53 20.69
C MET A 43 -3.85 5.00 22.12
N ASN A 44 -4.42 3.82 22.43
CA ASN A 44 -4.26 3.15 23.72
C ASN A 44 -2.92 2.41 23.85
N ASP A 45 -2.12 2.29 22.79
CA ASP A 45 -0.80 1.65 22.84
C ASP A 45 0.34 2.67 22.59
N PRO A 46 0.98 3.19 23.66
CA PRO A 46 2.12 4.11 23.56
C PRO A 46 3.30 3.56 22.78
N THR A 47 3.47 2.23 22.71
CA THR A 47 4.57 1.62 21.97
C THR A 47 4.33 1.68 20.46
N PHE A 48 3.07 1.82 20.04
CA PHE A 48 2.71 2.02 18.63
C PHE A 48 2.67 3.50 18.23
N PHE A 49 1.98 4.36 19.00
CA PHE A 49 1.72 5.72 18.52
C PHE A 49 2.89 6.68 18.74
N LYS A 50 3.71 6.51 19.80
CA LYS A 50 4.83 7.42 20.10
C LYS A 50 5.88 7.48 18.98
N PRO A 51 6.22 6.37 18.29
CA PRO A 51 7.15 6.40 17.17
C PRO A 51 6.58 6.96 15.86
N LEU A 52 5.29 7.29 15.78
CA LEU A 52 4.69 7.80 14.54
C LEU A 52 5.18 9.21 14.24
N ASN A 53 5.51 9.47 12.96
CA ASN A 53 5.82 10.83 12.53
C ASN A 53 4.53 11.68 12.39
N ARG A 54 4.67 12.99 12.15
CA ARG A 54 3.51 13.91 12.06
C ARG A 54 2.49 13.51 10.98
N THR A 55 2.97 13.03 9.83
CA THR A 55 2.10 12.61 8.71
C THR A 55 1.31 11.36 9.10
N GLU A 56 1.99 10.38 9.68
CA GLU A 56 1.40 9.13 10.15
C GLU A 56 0.37 9.37 11.27
N LEU A 57 0.69 10.25 12.21
CA LEU A 57 -0.24 10.64 13.27
C LEU A 57 -1.47 11.35 12.72
N ASN A 58 -1.32 12.17 11.68
CA ASN A 58 -2.46 12.80 11.00
C ASN A 58 -3.38 11.77 10.32
N MET A 59 -2.80 10.74 9.69
CA MET A 59 -3.55 9.63 9.09
C MET A 59 -4.33 8.86 10.15
N VAL A 60 -3.69 8.51 11.27
CA VAL A 60 -4.35 7.85 12.41
C VAL A 60 -5.46 8.74 12.97
N ASN A 61 -5.23 10.03 13.16
CA ASN A 61 -6.25 10.96 13.67
C ASN A 61 -7.44 11.10 12.72
N ALA A 62 -7.26 10.89 11.41
CA ALA A 62 -8.36 10.91 10.44
C ALA A 62 -9.36 9.78 10.68
N LEU A 63 -8.96 8.66 11.30
CA LEU A 63 -9.86 7.57 11.67
C LEU A 63 -10.97 7.99 12.64
N ARG A 64 -10.75 9.04 13.44
CA ARG A 64 -11.79 9.63 14.29
C ARG A 64 -13.01 10.12 13.49
N LYS A 65 -12.80 10.47 12.22
CA LYS A 65 -13.86 10.91 11.30
C LYS A 65 -14.66 9.75 10.71
N GLY A 66 -14.32 8.51 11.04
CA GLY A 66 -15.10 7.32 10.66
C GLY A 66 -14.78 6.78 9.27
N THR A 67 -13.61 7.08 8.68
CA THR A 67 -13.22 6.57 7.36
C THR A 67 -11.80 6.00 7.38
N PHE A 68 -11.59 4.91 6.63
CA PHE A 68 -10.27 4.33 6.37
C PHE A 68 -9.58 4.94 5.14
N GLU A 69 -10.27 5.77 4.34
CA GLU A 69 -9.79 6.27 3.04
C GLU A 69 -8.43 6.98 3.09
N ASN A 70 -8.09 7.59 4.24
CA ASN A 70 -6.84 8.33 4.42
C ASN A 70 -5.71 7.49 5.03
N LEU A 71 -5.95 6.21 5.36
CA LEU A 71 -4.90 5.32 5.82
C LEU A 71 -4.11 4.80 4.62
N ASP A 72 -2.82 5.12 4.63
CA ASP A 72 -1.89 4.55 3.66
C ASP A 72 -1.54 3.10 4.00
N LEU A 73 -1.03 2.39 2.99
CA LEU A 73 -0.57 1.01 3.13
C LEU A 73 0.48 0.86 4.24
N SER A 74 1.34 1.87 4.43
CA SER A 74 2.46 1.79 5.37
C SER A 74 1.98 1.76 6.83
N ILE A 75 0.97 2.56 7.17
CA ILE A 75 0.37 2.57 8.51
C ILE A 75 -0.47 1.32 8.74
N ILE A 76 -1.26 0.88 7.76
CA ILE A 76 -2.04 -0.35 7.92
C ILE A 76 -1.11 -1.56 8.14
N TYR A 77 0.00 -1.62 7.39
CA TYR A 77 1.02 -2.65 7.61
C TYR A 77 1.62 -2.59 9.03
N LYS A 78 1.94 -1.39 9.54
CA LYS A 78 2.42 -1.23 10.92
C LYS A 78 1.37 -1.75 11.91
N ILE A 79 0.09 -1.44 11.72
CA ILE A 79 -1.02 -1.91 12.56
C ILE A 79 -1.06 -3.45 12.57
N PHE A 80 -1.03 -4.10 11.40
CA PHE A 80 -1.05 -5.57 11.29
C PHE A 80 0.13 -6.24 12.00
N LYS A 81 1.33 -5.69 11.83
CA LYS A 81 2.54 -6.22 12.46
C LYS A 81 2.53 -6.05 13.99
N HIS A 82 2.01 -4.93 14.47
CA HIS A 82 2.04 -4.56 15.89
C HIS A 82 0.94 -5.26 16.69
N PHE A 83 -0.32 -5.15 16.24
CA PHE A 83 -1.50 -5.62 16.97
C PHE A 83 -1.80 -7.10 16.72
N LYS A 84 -0.82 -7.97 16.97
CA LYS A 84 -0.92 -9.42 16.75
C LYS A 84 -2.05 -10.08 17.54
N ALA A 85 -2.43 -9.52 18.69
CA ALA A 85 -3.52 -10.02 19.51
C ALA A 85 -4.89 -9.90 18.82
N VAL A 86 -5.06 -8.89 17.97
CA VAL A 86 -6.29 -8.66 17.18
C VAL A 86 -6.37 -9.60 15.98
N LYS A 87 -5.24 -10.20 15.57
CA LYS A 87 -5.13 -11.18 14.47
C LYS A 87 -5.83 -10.72 13.18
N PHE A 88 -5.67 -9.44 12.83
CA PHE A 88 -6.18 -8.89 11.56
C PHE A 88 -5.80 -9.74 10.34
N VAL A 89 -4.57 -10.25 10.36
CA VAL A 89 -4.09 -11.21 9.37
C VAL A 89 -3.25 -12.29 10.07
N PRO A 90 -3.21 -13.52 9.53
CA PRO A 90 -2.25 -14.53 9.98
C PRO A 90 -0.82 -14.01 9.83
N LYS A 91 0.09 -14.56 10.64
CA LYS A 91 1.52 -14.30 10.48
C LYS A 91 1.97 -14.81 9.10
N PRO A 92 2.76 -14.04 8.34
CA PRO A 92 3.38 -14.53 7.12
C PRO A 92 4.21 -15.79 7.41
N THR A 93 4.28 -16.72 6.45
CA THR A 93 4.96 -18.00 6.53
C THR A 93 6.43 -17.83 6.93
N ASN A 94 7.13 -16.91 6.27
CA ASN A 94 8.52 -16.57 6.58
C ASN A 94 8.68 -15.50 7.69
N GLY A 95 7.56 -14.99 8.18
CA GLY A 95 7.49 -13.90 9.15
C GLY A 95 7.59 -12.50 8.53
N TRP A 96 7.18 -11.51 9.33
CA TRP A 96 7.14 -10.10 8.93
C TRP A 96 8.51 -9.58 8.47
N GLY A 97 8.52 -8.83 7.37
CA GLY A 97 9.71 -8.24 6.77
C GLY A 97 10.49 -9.15 5.82
N LYS A 98 10.06 -10.40 5.60
CA LYS A 98 10.73 -11.35 4.70
C LYS A 98 9.95 -11.54 3.40
N TYR A 99 10.67 -11.86 2.33
CA TYR A 99 10.07 -12.14 1.02
C TYR A 99 9.35 -13.50 1.04
N PRO A 100 8.05 -13.56 0.73
CA PRO A 100 7.35 -14.84 0.64
C PRO A 100 7.66 -15.56 -0.67
N SER A 101 7.83 -16.88 -0.64
CA SER A 101 8.01 -17.68 -1.87
C SER A 101 6.71 -17.78 -2.67
N GLU A 102 6.75 -18.07 -3.97
CA GLU A 102 5.54 -18.13 -4.84
C GLU A 102 4.44 -19.06 -4.29
N ASN A 103 4.81 -20.14 -3.62
CA ASN A 103 3.87 -21.12 -3.05
C ASN A 103 3.25 -20.67 -1.71
N GLU A 104 3.82 -19.65 -1.06
CA GLU A 104 3.33 -19.11 0.22
C GLU A 104 2.20 -18.12 -0.03
N THR A 105 0.96 -18.59 0.08
CA THR A 105 -0.23 -17.86 -0.40
C THR A 105 -1.23 -17.52 0.69
N ASN A 106 -0.81 -17.48 1.96
CA ASN A 106 -1.70 -17.02 3.04
C ASN A 106 -1.85 -15.48 3.01
N ILE A 107 -2.87 -14.93 3.69
CA ILE A 107 -3.13 -13.48 3.70
C ILE A 107 -1.91 -12.68 4.18
N GLY A 108 -1.20 -13.16 5.20
CA GLY A 108 0.00 -12.50 5.71
C GLY A 108 1.12 -12.44 4.68
N ASP A 109 1.29 -13.51 3.89
CA ASP A 109 2.25 -13.54 2.78
C ASP A 109 1.88 -12.49 1.72
N ASP A 110 0.61 -12.39 1.36
CA ASP A 110 0.14 -11.39 0.40
C ASP A 110 0.28 -9.95 0.92
N VAL A 111 0.13 -9.73 2.24
CA VAL A 111 0.45 -8.46 2.90
C VAL A 111 1.94 -8.11 2.77
N GLU A 112 2.85 -9.07 2.93
CA GLU A 112 4.29 -8.85 2.71
C GLU A 112 4.59 -8.52 1.24
N ARG A 113 3.96 -9.22 0.28
CA ARG A 113 4.11 -8.91 -1.16
C ARG A 113 3.70 -7.47 -1.47
N MET A 114 2.56 -7.04 -0.96
CA MET A 114 2.07 -5.66 -1.13
C MET A 114 3.05 -4.63 -0.55
N ARG A 115 3.60 -4.88 0.65
CA ARG A 115 4.63 -4.02 1.26
C ARG A 115 5.90 -3.96 0.41
N ILE A 116 6.37 -5.11 -0.07
CA ILE A 116 7.60 -5.21 -0.86
C ILE A 116 7.43 -4.47 -2.19
N ALA A 117 6.31 -4.66 -2.87
CA ALA A 117 5.97 -3.89 -4.07
C ALA A 117 5.91 -2.39 -3.78
N ARG A 118 5.18 -1.96 -2.75
CA ARG A 118 5.14 -0.55 -2.35
C ARG A 118 6.56 0.00 -2.19
N ASN A 119 7.43 -0.70 -1.47
CA ASN A 119 8.80 -0.25 -1.27
C ASN A 119 9.62 -0.22 -2.56
N ARG A 120 9.50 -1.24 -3.42
CA ARG A 120 10.18 -1.30 -4.73
C ARG A 120 9.81 -0.10 -5.59
N PHE A 121 8.52 0.22 -5.70
CA PHE A 121 8.06 1.31 -6.56
C PHE A 121 8.35 2.67 -5.92
N CYS A 122 7.96 2.90 -4.66
CA CYS A 122 8.16 4.17 -3.95
C CYS A 122 9.64 4.59 -3.82
N HIS A 123 10.58 3.65 -3.83
CA HIS A 123 12.01 3.93 -3.72
C HIS A 123 12.77 3.76 -5.04
N LYS A 124 12.07 3.56 -6.16
CA LYS A 124 12.71 3.41 -7.47
C LYS A 124 13.44 4.70 -7.84
N THR A 125 14.69 4.68 -8.30
CA THR A 125 15.42 5.94 -8.59
C THR A 125 14.82 6.74 -9.76
N ARG A 126 14.08 6.08 -10.64
CA ARG A 126 13.41 6.70 -11.79
C ARG A 126 11.97 6.21 -11.87
N ALA A 127 11.07 7.10 -12.27
CA ALA A 127 9.66 6.80 -12.49
C ALA A 127 9.41 6.15 -13.87
N ILE A 128 10.15 5.09 -14.16
CA ILE A 128 10.05 4.29 -15.37
C ILE A 128 9.91 2.81 -15.00
N THR A 129 9.10 2.09 -15.75
CA THR A 129 8.91 0.64 -15.63
C THR A 129 8.81 0.08 -17.04
N ASP A 130 9.66 -0.88 -17.36
CA ASP A 130 9.61 -1.55 -18.66
C ASP A 130 8.39 -2.50 -18.76
N GLU A 131 8.17 -3.04 -19.96
CA GLU A 131 7.02 -3.90 -20.23
C GLU A 131 7.04 -5.22 -19.43
N GLY A 132 8.21 -5.85 -19.31
CA GLY A 132 8.34 -7.12 -18.59
C GLY A 132 8.05 -6.96 -17.11
N GLU A 133 8.67 -5.96 -16.46
CA GLU A 133 8.40 -5.65 -15.06
C GLU A 133 6.93 -5.25 -14.82
N PHE A 134 6.32 -4.55 -15.78
CA PHE A 134 4.90 -4.18 -15.72
C PHE A 134 4.00 -5.42 -15.80
N ASP A 135 4.26 -6.33 -16.74
CA ASP A 135 3.46 -7.53 -16.91
C ASP A 135 3.62 -8.51 -15.76
N ASP A 136 4.84 -8.70 -15.24
CA ASP A 136 5.10 -9.50 -14.04
C ASP A 136 4.32 -8.94 -12.85
N PHE A 137 4.41 -7.62 -12.63
CA PHE A 137 3.67 -6.96 -11.55
C PHE A 137 2.17 -7.21 -11.65
N PHE A 138 1.55 -6.94 -12.80
CA PHE A 138 0.11 -7.11 -12.93
C PHE A 138 -0.31 -8.58 -12.86
N THR A 139 0.50 -9.51 -13.39
CA THR A 139 0.21 -10.94 -13.29
C THR A 139 0.22 -11.41 -11.84
N ASP A 140 1.28 -11.11 -11.09
CA ASP A 140 1.43 -11.51 -9.70
C ASP A 140 0.32 -10.94 -8.82
N PHE A 141 0.05 -9.64 -8.97
CA PHE A 141 -0.89 -8.94 -8.11
C PHE A 141 -2.35 -9.15 -8.51
N THR A 142 -2.67 -9.44 -9.78
CA THR A 142 -3.99 -9.94 -10.15
C THR A 142 -4.24 -11.32 -9.52
N ASN A 143 -3.26 -12.24 -9.59
CA ASN A 143 -3.38 -13.56 -8.96
C ASN A 143 -3.56 -13.47 -7.44
N MET A 144 -2.83 -12.55 -6.80
CA MET A 144 -3.04 -12.21 -5.39
C MET A 144 -4.46 -11.70 -5.13
N CYS A 145 -4.96 -10.78 -5.94
CA CYS A 145 -6.32 -10.24 -5.80
C CYS A 145 -7.38 -11.34 -5.91
N VAL A 146 -7.25 -12.30 -6.84
CA VAL A 146 -8.17 -13.45 -6.95
C VAL A 146 -8.25 -14.22 -5.62
N ARG A 147 -7.11 -14.52 -5.01
CA ARG A 147 -7.06 -15.24 -3.73
C ARG A 147 -7.69 -14.45 -2.60
N LEU A 148 -7.45 -13.15 -2.53
CA LEU A 148 -7.95 -12.28 -1.47
C LEU A 148 -9.45 -11.97 -1.65
N ASP A 149 -9.91 -11.73 -2.87
CA ASP A 149 -11.33 -11.53 -3.20
C ASP A 149 -12.17 -12.73 -2.77
N LYS A 150 -11.68 -13.96 -3.00
CA LYS A 150 -12.32 -15.19 -2.53
C LYS A 150 -12.43 -15.24 -0.99
N GLN A 151 -11.38 -14.84 -0.27
CA GLN A 151 -11.36 -14.83 1.19
C GLN A 151 -12.23 -13.72 1.79
N LEU A 152 -12.31 -12.57 1.11
CA LEU A 152 -13.13 -11.42 1.47
C LEU A 152 -14.58 -11.52 0.97
N ASN A 153 -14.94 -12.62 0.28
CA ASN A 153 -16.24 -12.82 -0.36
C ASN A 153 -16.67 -11.61 -1.23
N LYS A 154 -15.73 -11.07 -2.01
CA LYS A 154 -15.99 -9.91 -2.88
C LYS A 154 -16.80 -10.32 -4.10
N ASN A 155 -17.65 -9.39 -4.56
CA ASN A 155 -18.35 -9.54 -5.83
C ASN A 155 -17.31 -9.52 -6.97
N PRO A 156 -17.29 -10.51 -7.88
CA PRO A 156 -16.33 -10.56 -8.98
C PRO A 156 -16.32 -9.30 -9.88
N ILE A 157 -17.46 -8.58 -9.98
CA ILE A 157 -17.60 -7.36 -10.79
C ILE A 157 -16.95 -6.14 -10.11
N TYR A 158 -16.90 -6.13 -8.77
CA TYR A 158 -16.39 -5.00 -7.98
C TYR A 158 -15.18 -5.38 -7.13
N GLY A 159 -14.61 -6.56 -7.39
CA GLY A 159 -13.48 -7.11 -6.66
C GLY A 159 -12.18 -6.40 -6.98
N HIS A 160 -11.16 -6.68 -6.17
CA HIS A 160 -9.83 -6.14 -6.37
C HIS A 160 -9.21 -6.63 -7.68
N GLN A 161 -9.53 -7.87 -8.10
CA GLN A 161 -9.09 -8.40 -9.39
C GLN A 161 -9.59 -7.53 -10.54
N GLN A 162 -10.89 -7.23 -10.56
CA GLN A 162 -11.47 -6.39 -11.61
C GLN A 162 -10.88 -4.98 -11.60
N ALA A 163 -10.57 -4.43 -10.42
CA ALA A 163 -9.89 -3.15 -10.30
C ALA A 163 -8.48 -3.18 -10.90
N MET A 164 -7.71 -4.27 -10.69
CA MET A 164 -6.40 -4.47 -11.31
C MET A 164 -6.49 -4.55 -12.83
N GLU A 165 -7.42 -5.37 -13.35
CA GLU A 165 -7.62 -5.52 -14.80
C GLU A 165 -8.05 -4.20 -15.47
N THR A 166 -8.96 -3.47 -14.83
CA THR A 166 -9.38 -2.15 -15.29
C THR A 166 -8.18 -1.19 -15.34
N LEU A 167 -7.34 -1.19 -14.32
CA LEU A 167 -6.17 -0.32 -14.27
C LEU A 167 -5.11 -0.71 -15.31
N LYS A 168 -4.95 -2.00 -15.60
CA LYS A 168 -4.02 -2.50 -16.63
C LYS A 168 -4.44 -2.05 -18.03
N THR A 169 -5.74 -2.16 -18.33
CA THR A 169 -6.28 -2.04 -19.70
C THR A 169 -6.81 -0.67 -20.06
N THR A 170 -7.23 0.14 -19.07
CA THR A 170 -7.83 1.45 -19.34
C THR A 170 -6.77 2.43 -19.87
N PRO A 171 -7.06 3.19 -20.93
CA PRO A 171 -6.21 4.28 -21.38
C PRO A 171 -6.01 5.30 -20.24
N LEU A 172 -4.77 5.44 -19.79
CA LEU A 172 -4.37 6.48 -18.84
C LEU A 172 -4.00 7.72 -19.65
N SER A 173 -4.68 8.84 -19.43
CA SER A 173 -4.31 10.07 -20.10
C SER A 173 -2.93 10.55 -19.64
N THR A 174 -2.22 11.27 -20.50
CA THR A 174 -0.94 11.90 -20.14
C THR A 174 -1.11 12.82 -18.93
N ASP A 175 -2.20 13.56 -18.83
CA ASP A 175 -2.49 14.46 -17.70
C ASP A 175 -2.65 13.69 -16.38
N GLN A 176 -3.31 12.53 -16.42
CA GLN A 176 -3.45 11.68 -15.23
C GLN A 176 -2.08 11.15 -14.80
N ALA A 177 -1.28 10.67 -15.74
CA ALA A 177 0.06 10.19 -15.45
C ALA A 177 0.98 11.30 -14.93
N GLU A 178 0.94 12.49 -15.52
CA GLU A 178 1.76 13.64 -15.12
C GLU A 178 1.42 14.09 -13.70
N ARG A 179 0.13 14.16 -13.31
CA ARG A 179 -0.27 14.43 -11.92
C ARG A 179 0.34 13.45 -10.93
N TYR A 180 0.41 12.17 -11.27
CA TYR A 180 1.02 11.16 -10.41
C TYR A 180 2.54 11.29 -10.33
N LEU A 181 3.21 11.51 -11.46
CA LEU A 181 4.66 11.71 -11.50
C LEU A 181 5.08 12.97 -10.73
N GLU A 182 4.29 14.04 -10.82
CA GLU A 182 4.49 15.27 -10.03
C GLU A 182 4.28 15.04 -8.53
N ALA A 183 3.23 14.32 -8.14
CA ALA A 183 2.99 13.98 -6.74
C ALA A 183 4.15 13.16 -6.16
N ARG A 184 4.72 12.25 -6.94
CA ARG A 184 5.91 11.48 -6.57
C ARG A 184 7.15 12.37 -6.43
N GLN A 185 7.42 13.24 -7.39
CA GLN A 185 8.59 14.14 -7.32
C GLN A 185 8.54 15.03 -6.07
N LYS A 186 7.35 15.54 -5.72
CA LYS A 186 7.16 16.32 -4.48
C LYS A 186 7.51 15.52 -3.22
N VAL A 187 7.18 14.22 -3.19
CA VAL A 187 7.54 13.34 -2.07
C VAL A 187 9.06 13.12 -2.00
N GLU A 188 9.72 12.90 -3.15
CA GLU A 188 11.18 12.76 -3.23
C GLU A 188 11.90 14.05 -2.78
N ASP A 189 11.44 15.22 -3.22
CA ASP A 189 12.02 16.52 -2.85
C ASP A 189 11.88 16.80 -1.33
N LEU A 190 10.76 16.43 -0.73
CA LEU A 190 10.52 16.55 0.71
C LEU A 190 11.42 15.61 1.53
N GLN A 191 11.70 14.41 1.00
CA GLN A 191 12.59 13.44 1.63
C GLN A 191 14.07 13.85 1.51
N GLY A 192 14.50 14.32 0.33
CA GLY A 192 15.87 14.81 0.10
C GLY A 192 16.21 16.08 0.89
N ARG A 193 15.24 16.95 1.13
CA ARG A 193 15.40 18.13 2.02
C ARG A 193 15.56 17.76 3.50
N SER A 194 14.95 16.66 3.94
CA SER A 194 15.10 16.19 5.33
C SER A 194 16.46 15.54 5.60
N SER A 195 17.10 14.95 4.58
CA SER A 195 18.42 14.32 4.70
C SER A 195 19.60 15.31 4.72
N ASN A 196 19.43 16.53 4.20
CA ASN A 196 20.47 17.56 4.17
C ASN A 196 20.48 18.49 5.41
N GLY A 197 19.59 18.26 6.38
CA GLY A 197 19.48 19.08 7.59
C GLY A 197 20.45 18.72 8.72
N ASP A 198 21.07 17.53 8.69
CA ASP A 198 21.92 17.01 9.78
C ASP A 198 23.43 17.18 9.56
N VAL A 199 23.85 18.06 8.64
CA VAL A 199 25.26 18.42 8.45
C VAL A 199 25.46 19.91 8.62
N ARG A 200 25.33 20.40 9.86
CA ARG A 200 26.04 21.59 10.39
C ARG A 200 25.66 21.84 11.84
N SER A 201 26.44 21.28 12.75
CA SER A 201 26.76 21.85 14.06
C SER A 201 28.01 21.12 14.56
N GLY A 202 29.16 21.55 14.03
CA GLY A 202 30.45 21.42 14.70
C GLY A 202 30.76 22.72 15.43
#